data_AF-A0A1H2AU17-F1
#
_entry.id   AF-A0A1H2AU17-F1
#
_cell.length_a   1.000
_cell.length_b   1.000
_cell.length_c   1.000
_cell.angle_alpha   90.00
_cell.angle_beta   90.00
_cell.angle_gamma   90.00
#
_symmetry.space_group_name_H-M   'P 1'
#
loop_
_entity.id
_entity.type
_entity.pdbx_description
1 polymer ?
#
loop_
_entity_poly.entity_id
_entity_poly.type
_entity_poly.pdbx_seq_one_letter_code
_entity_poly.pdbx_strand_id
1 'polypeptide(L)' 'MGKPSVRTVLLGVAIATSIGIGYAIGAQPHMNESIALLQSARGELAAATPNKGGHRERGLALIDQAIAEVRAGIAFAGG' A
#
# COMPACT_ATOMS: atom_id res chain seq x y z
N MET A 1 -58.31 -1.95 -1.27
CA MET A 1 -57.14 -2.44 -0.52
C MET A 1 -56.64 -3.73 -1.19
N GLY A 2 -55.86 -3.60 -2.26
CA GLY A 2 -55.38 -4.76 -3.03
C GLY A 2 -54.12 -5.34 -2.40
N LYS A 3 -54.12 -6.62 -2.05
CA LYS A 3 -52.95 -7.30 -1.49
C LYS A 3 -51.84 -7.36 -2.55
N PRO A 4 -50.61 -6.89 -2.27
CA PRO A 4 -49.53 -6.99 -3.23
C PRO A 4 -49.18 -8.45 -3.47
N SER A 5 -49.11 -8.85 -4.75
CA SER A 5 -48.80 -10.22 -5.16
C SER A 5 -47.32 -10.52 -4.92
N VAL A 6 -47.01 -11.75 -4.47
CA VAL A 6 -45.66 -12.25 -4.12
C VAL A 6 -44.60 -11.99 -5.20
N ARG A 7 -45.03 -11.83 -6.46
CA ARG A 7 -44.15 -11.44 -7.59
C ARG A 7 -43.49 -10.07 -7.44
N THR A 8 -44.12 -9.13 -6.73
CA THR A 8 -43.55 -7.78 -6.51
C THR A 8 -42.44 -7.79 -5.47
N VAL A 9 -42.43 -8.77 -4.56
CA VAL A 9 -41.41 -8.88 -3.50
C VAL A 9 -40.08 -9.42 -4.05
N LEU A 10 -40.11 -10.22 -5.13
CA LEU A 10 -38.91 -10.86 -5.69
C LEU A 10 -38.05 -9.93 -6.57
N LEU A 11 -38.53 -8.74 -6.94
CA LEU A 11 -37.76 -7.78 -7.75
C LEU A 11 -37.02 -6.72 -6.93
N GLY A 12 -37.17 -6.72 -5.60
CA GLY A 12 -36.70 -5.63 -4.72
C GLY A 12 -35.38 -5.89 -3.96
N VAL A 13 -34.69 -7.02 -4.18
CA VAL A 13 -33.55 -7.43 -3.32
C VAL A 13 -32.21 -7.59 -4.08
N ALA A 14 -32.13 -7.24 -5.36
CA ALA A 14 -30.95 -7.56 -6.18
C ALA A 14 -29.86 -6.46 -6.30
N ILE A 15 -29.99 -5.28 -5.67
CA ILE A 15 -29.06 -4.15 -5.93
C ILE A 15 -28.55 -3.48 -4.63
N ALA A 16 -28.00 -4.26 -3.69
CA ALA A 16 -27.40 -3.68 -2.48
C ALA A 16 -26.08 -4.33 -2.03
N THR A 17 -25.39 -5.09 -2.88
CA THR A 17 -24.13 -5.76 -2.52
C THR A 17 -22.89 -5.26 -3.26
N SER A 18 -23.00 -4.23 -4.10
CA SER A 18 -21.89 -3.79 -4.97
C SER A 18 -21.15 -2.53 -4.51
N ILE A 19 -21.06 -2.25 -3.20
CA ILE A 19 -20.26 -1.14 -2.68
C ILE A 19 -19.35 -1.69 -1.58
N GLY A 20 -18.20 -2.25 -1.95
CA GLY A 20 -17.29 -2.82 -0.94
C GLY A 20 -15.83 -3.02 -1.33
N ILE A 21 -15.40 -2.73 -2.57
CA ILE A 21 -14.02 -3.07 -3.02
C ILE A 21 -13.25 -1.82 -3.51
N GLY A 22 -13.78 -0.61 -3.35
CA GLY A 22 -13.15 0.61 -3.89
C GLY A 22 -12.19 1.37 -2.95
N TYR A 23 -12.13 1.05 -1.66
CA TYR A 23 -11.47 1.92 -0.66
C TYR A 23 -10.00 1.60 -0.36
N ALA A 24 -9.41 0.57 -0.96
CA ALA A 24 -8.01 0.20 -0.69
C ALA A 24 -7.00 0.88 -1.64
N ILE A 25 -7.45 1.63 -2.64
CA ILE A 25 -6.60 2.22 -3.69
C ILE A 25 -6.03 3.60 -3.27
N GLY A 26 -6.67 4.30 -2.32
CA GLY A 26 -6.38 5.72 -2.08
C GLY A 26 -5.35 6.05 -0.98
N ALA A 27 -5.11 5.15 -0.04
CA ALA A 27 -4.21 5.43 1.08
C ALA A 27 -3.48 4.17 1.51
N GLN A 28 -2.24 4.00 1.04
CA GLN A 28 -1.28 3.06 1.62
C GLN A 28 -0.34 3.82 2.58
N PRO A 29 -0.83 4.30 3.74
CA PRO A 29 -0.03 5.16 4.63
C PRO A 29 1.25 4.46 5.08
N HIS A 30 1.20 3.15 5.36
CA HIS A 30 2.37 2.39 5.81
C HIS A 30 3.45 2.22 4.73
N MET A 31 3.08 2.15 3.45
CA MET A 31 4.05 2.06 2.36
C MET A 31 4.80 3.39 2.20
N ASN A 32 4.07 4.50 2.24
CA ASN A 32 4.66 5.84 2.20
C ASN A 32 5.53 6.12 3.44
N GLU A 33 5.06 5.72 4.63
CA GLU A 33 5.82 5.82 5.88
C GLU A 33 7.09 4.97 5.83
N SER A 34 7.01 3.76 5.26
CA SER A 34 8.19 2.90 5.07
C SER A 34 9.26 3.57 4.21
N ILE A 35 8.88 4.30 3.15
CA ILE A 35 9.83 5.08 2.34
C ILE A 35 10.52 6.15 3.20
N ALA A 36 9.78 6.89 4.01
CA ALA A 36 10.35 7.93 4.88
C ALA A 36 11.35 7.34 5.88
N LEU A 37 11.00 6.21 6.50
CA LEU A 37 11.88 5.49 7.43
C LEU A 37 13.16 4.99 6.75
N LEU A 38 13.04 4.41 5.54
CA LEU A 38 14.19 3.95 4.76
C LEU A 38 15.11 5.10 4.34
N GLN A 39 14.54 6.24 3.94
CA GLN A 39 15.32 7.45 3.60
C GLN A 39 16.09 8.00 4.81
N SER A 40 15.45 8.00 5.99
CA SER A 40 16.10 8.36 7.25
C SER A 40 17.26 7.40 7.56
N ALA A 41 17.01 6.08 7.51
CA ALA A 41 18.03 5.07 7.74
C ALA A 41 19.21 5.18 6.75
N ARG A 42 18.94 5.53 5.48
CA ARG A 42 19.97 5.80 4.48
C ARG A 42 20.86 6.98 4.87
N GLY A 43 20.26 8.07 5.34
CA GLY A 43 20.98 9.26 5.81
C GLY A 43 21.90 8.95 6.97
N GLU A 44 21.39 8.26 7.99
CA GLU A 44 22.17 7.82 9.16
C GLU A 44 23.33 6.90 8.76
N LEU A 45 23.08 5.93 7.87
CA LEU A 45 24.13 5.02 7.41
C LEU A 45 25.17 5.71 6.52
N ALA A 46 24.76 6.71 5.73
CA ALA A 46 25.68 7.50 4.91
C ALA A 46 26.61 8.37 5.77
N ALA A 47 26.11 8.89 6.90
CA ALA A 47 26.89 9.68 7.85
C ALA A 47 27.86 8.84 8.72
N ALA A 48 27.66 7.52 8.79
CA ALA A 48 28.53 6.63 9.55
C ALA A 48 29.96 6.60 8.98
N THR A 49 30.94 6.99 9.81
CA THR A 49 32.30 7.37 9.37
C THR A 49 33.26 6.20 9.08
N PRO A 50 33.16 5.02 9.75
CA PRO A 50 33.94 3.87 9.31
C PRO A 50 33.10 2.92 8.45
N ASN A 51 33.54 2.69 7.22
CA ASN A 51 33.10 1.54 6.44
C ASN A 51 33.68 0.25 7.05
N LYS A 52 33.03 -0.25 8.11
CA LYS A 52 33.43 -1.48 8.83
C LYS A 52 33.42 -2.66 7.86
N GLY A 53 34.52 -2.96 7.16
CA GLY A 53 34.62 -4.11 6.26
C GLY A 53 33.63 -4.14 5.08
N GLY A 54 33.32 -2.99 4.48
CA GLY A 54 32.37 -2.93 3.35
C GLY A 54 30.90 -3.03 3.73
N HIS A 55 30.57 -3.08 5.03
CA HIS A 55 29.18 -3.22 5.49
C HIS A 55 28.37 -1.94 5.24
N ARG A 56 29.01 -0.77 5.19
CA ARG A 56 28.31 0.50 4.96
C ARG A 56 27.76 0.57 3.55
N GLU A 57 28.57 0.32 2.53
CA GLU A 57 28.12 0.38 1.13
C GLU A 57 27.13 -0.74 0.83
N ARG A 58 27.35 -1.94 1.39
CA ARG A 58 26.37 -3.04 1.28
C ARG A 58 25.03 -2.67 1.92
N GLY A 59 25.06 -2.05 3.09
CA GLY A 59 23.84 -1.59 3.75
C GLY A 59 23.11 -0.50 2.96
N LEU A 60 23.85 0.47 2.39
CA LEU A 60 23.27 1.50 1.53
C LEU A 60 22.60 0.88 0.29
N ALA A 61 23.26 -0.09 -0.35
CA ALA A 61 22.70 -0.81 -1.49
C ALA A 61 21.40 -1.55 -1.14
N LEU A 62 21.34 -2.22 0.02
CA LEU A 62 20.13 -2.90 0.48
C LEU A 62 18.99 -1.92 0.77
N ILE A 63 19.29 -0.77 1.38
CA ILE A 63 18.29 0.27 1.63
C ILE A 63 17.75 0.83 0.31
N ASP A 64 18.63 1.09 -0.66
CA ASP A 64 18.22 1.58 -1.98
C ASP A 64 17.33 0.56 -2.73
N GLN A 65 17.64 -0.73 -2.63
CA GLN A 65 16.78 -1.81 -3.16
C GLN A 65 15.41 -1.85 -2.47
N ALA A 66 15.37 -1.77 -1.13
CA ALA A 66 14.11 -1.77 -0.39
C ALA A 66 13.22 -0.56 -0.77
N ILE A 67 13.80 0.62 -0.95
CA ILE A 67 13.06 1.80 -1.42
C ILE A 67 12.44 1.55 -2.80
N ALA A 68 13.18 0.91 -3.72
CA ALA A 68 12.69 0.59 -5.05
C ALA A 68 11.49 -0.37 -5.01
N GLU A 69 11.57 -1.44 -4.21
CA GLU A 69 10.48 -2.42 -4.06
C GLU A 69 9.21 -1.79 -3.46
N VAL A 70 9.35 -0.95 -2.43
CA VAL A 70 8.18 -0.28 -1.83
C VAL A 70 7.52 0.68 -2.83
N ARG A 71 8.31 1.41 -3.61
CA ARG A 71 7.79 2.27 -4.70
C ARG A 71 7.08 1.45 -5.77
N ALA A 72 7.63 0.30 -6.15
CA ALA A 72 7.00 -0.60 -7.11
C ALA A 72 5.66 -1.15 -6.58
N GLY A 73 5.58 -1.51 -5.30
CA GLY A 73 4.34 -1.94 -4.64
C GLY A 73 3.27 -0.85 -4.60
N ILE A 74 3.64 0.40 -4.33
CA ILE A 74 2.73 1.56 -4.41
C ILE A 74 2.22 1.74 -5.85
N ALA A 75 3.12 1.68 -6.83
CA ALA A 75 2.76 1.84 -8.24
C ALA A 75 1.83 0.72 -8.74
N PHE A 76 2.05 -0.53 -8.32
CA PHE A 76 1.19 -1.66 -8.65
C PHE A 76 -0.23 -1.49 -8.08
N ALA A 77 -0.37 -0.94 -6.87
CA ALA A 77 -1.67 -0.72 -6.26
C ALA A 77 -2.44 0.47 -6.85
N GLY A 78 -1.76 1.38 -7.56
CA GLY A 78 -2.35 2.57 -8.17
C GLY A 78 -2.72 2.46 -9.66
N GLY A 79 -2.43 1.33 -10.31
CA GLY A 79 -2.79 1.01 -11.70
C GLY A 79 -3.93 0.02 -11.81
#